data_AF-A0A4Q5RSF7-F1
#
_entry.id   AF-A0A4Q5RSF7-F1
#
_cell.length_a   1.000
_cell.length_b   1.000
_cell.length_c   1.000
_cell.angle_alpha   90.00
_cell.angle_beta   90.00
_cell.angle_gamma   90.00
#
_symmetry.space_group_name_H-M   'P 1'
#
loop_
_entity.id
_entity.type
_entity.pdbx_description
1 polymer ?
#
loop_
_entity_poly.entity_id
_entity_poly.type
_entity_poly.pdbx_seq_one_letter_code
_entity_poly.pdbx_strand_id
1 'polypeptide(L)'
;MNQWIPATDFIAADVVRWKEGIYDRRRRGKALRVGERLVAAEVIERGKDGWVKLLVRACTITKDEFAGKSILPLKAGEQVHRGEKTILRGKPQRLLWDDETARQAVVNGSSRGSRYIKKDDDEE
;
A
#
# COMPACT_ATOMS: atom_id res chain seq x y z
N MET A 1 0.51 19.99 9.44
CA MET A 1 -0.08 18.91 10.27
C MET A 1 -0.35 17.72 9.35
N ASN A 2 -0.01 16.51 9.79
CA ASN A 2 -0.18 15.30 8.97
C ASN A 2 -1.66 14.86 8.96
N GLN A 3 -2.43 15.35 7.98
CA GLN A 3 -3.87 15.07 7.87
C GLN A 3 -4.13 13.83 7.02
N TRP A 4 -4.93 12.90 7.55
CA TRP A 4 -5.40 11.72 6.82
C TRP A 4 -6.81 11.94 6.30
N ILE A 5 -7.02 11.75 5.00
CA ILE A 5 -8.33 11.90 4.36
C ILE A 5 -8.78 10.57 3.75
N PRO A 6 -10.10 10.26 3.73
CA PRO A 6 -10.62 9.09 3.03
C PRO A 6 -10.16 9.06 1.57
N ALA A 7 -9.78 7.88 1.09
CA ALA A 7 -9.32 7.67 -0.27
C ALA A 7 -10.21 6.62 -0.96
N THR A 8 -10.79 6.98 -2.10
CA THR A 8 -11.44 6.04 -3.01
C THR A 8 -10.47 5.44 -4.01
N ASP A 9 -9.33 6.12 -4.23
CA ASP A 9 -8.22 5.69 -5.07
C ASP A 9 -6.90 6.29 -4.55
N PHE A 10 -5.76 5.79 -5.02
CA PHE A 10 -4.42 6.22 -4.62
C PHE A 10 -3.41 6.05 -5.76
N ILE A 11 -2.36 6.87 -5.82
CA ILE A 11 -1.34 6.83 -6.88
C ILE A 11 0.04 6.51 -6.31
N ALA A 12 1.02 6.30 -7.19
CA ALA A 12 2.42 6.27 -6.77
C ALA A 12 2.77 7.57 -6.01
N ALA A 13 3.67 7.45 -5.03
CA ALA A 13 4.04 8.47 -4.05
C ALA A 13 2.97 8.85 -3.01
N ASP A 14 1.72 8.36 -3.11
CA ASP A 14 0.78 8.50 -1.98
C ASP A 14 1.28 7.70 -0.78
N VAL A 15 1.21 8.29 0.41
CA VAL A 15 1.26 7.52 1.67
C VAL A 15 -0.16 7.16 2.04
N VAL A 16 -0.48 5.87 2.00
CA VAL A 16 -1.81 5.34 2.31
C VAL A 16 -1.81 4.54 3.59
N ARG A 17 -2.92 4.58 4.33
CA ARG A 17 -3.19 3.68 5.45
C ARG A 17 -4.50 2.93 5.28
N TRP A 18 -4.52 1.66 5.61
CA TRP A 18 -5.72 0.81 5.52
C TRP A 18 -5.71 -0.27 6.60
N LYS A 19 -6.88 -0.83 6.88
CA LYS A 19 -7.01 -2.00 7.77
C LYS A 19 -6.96 -3.29 6.95
N GLU A 20 -6.19 -4.27 7.40
CA GLU A 20 -6.18 -5.60 6.81
C GLU A 20 -6.19 -6.71 7.86
N GLY A 21 -6.84 -7.83 7.51
CA GLY A 21 -6.82 -9.03 8.32
C GLY A 21 -5.47 -9.74 8.23
N ILE A 22 -5.05 -10.35 9.33
CA ILE A 22 -3.84 -11.16 9.42
C ILE A 22 -4.28 -12.62 9.42
N TYR A 23 -3.66 -13.42 8.57
CA TYR A 23 -4.04 -14.81 8.36
C TYR A 23 -2.85 -15.75 8.58
N ASP A 24 -3.01 -16.76 9.44
CA ASP A 24 -2.04 -17.82 9.62
C ASP A 24 -2.31 -18.96 8.63
N ARG A 25 -1.27 -19.42 7.94
CA ARG A 25 -1.36 -20.53 6.99
C ARG A 25 -1.33 -21.83 7.76
N ARG A 26 -2.44 -22.57 7.72
CA ARG A 26 -2.53 -23.89 8.34
C ARG A 26 -1.96 -24.95 7.41
N ARG A 27 -1.33 -25.98 7.99
CA ARG A 27 -0.80 -27.15 7.25
C ARG A 27 -1.90 -27.88 6.46
N ARG A 28 -3.15 -27.83 6.94
CA ARG A 28 -4.34 -28.34 6.26
C ARG A 28 -5.50 -27.35 6.43
N GLY A 29 -6.31 -27.20 5.38
CA GLY A 29 -7.51 -26.34 5.38
C GLY A 29 -7.24 -24.87 5.03
N LYS A 30 -8.30 -24.06 5.08
CA LYS A 30 -8.24 -22.62 4.75
C LYS A 30 -7.39 -21.85 5.77
N ALA A 31 -6.74 -20.77 5.35
CA ALA A 31 -6.04 -19.86 6.25
C ALA A 31 -6.99 -19.35 7.34
N LEU A 32 -6.49 -19.28 8.58
CA LEU A 32 -7.28 -18.82 9.73
C LEU A 32 -6.98 -17.34 9.96
N ARG A 33 -8.02 -16.52 10.13
CA ARG A 33 -7.82 -15.13 10.58
C ARG A 33 -7.34 -15.17 12.02
N VAL A 34 -6.20 -14.55 12.29
CA VAL A 34 -5.57 -14.50 13.61
C VAL A 34 -5.51 -13.09 14.17
N GLY A 35 -5.86 -12.08 13.37
CA GLY A 35 -5.96 -10.71 13.87
C GLY A 35 -6.26 -9.68 12.78
N GLU A 36 -5.98 -8.43 13.12
CA GLU A 36 -6.11 -7.26 12.25
C GLU A 36 -4.95 -6.30 12.51
N ARG A 37 -4.50 -5.62 11.45
CA ARG A 37 -3.54 -4.51 11.55
C ARG A 37 -3.99 -3.30 10.76
N LEU A 38 -3.58 -2.14 11.24
CA LEU A 38 -3.55 -0.90 10.49
C LEU A 38 -2.15 -0.74 9.90
N VAL A 39 -2.06 -0.72 8.58
CA VAL A 39 -0.80 -0.51 7.85
C VAL A 39 -0.80 0.90 7.31
N ALA A 40 0.32 1.61 7.41
CA ALA A 40 0.61 2.83 6.67
C ALA A 40 1.84 2.60 5.79
N ALA A 41 1.75 2.86 4.50
CA ALA A 41 2.81 2.61 3.55
C ALA A 41 2.79 3.62 2.40
N GLU A 42 3.97 3.89 1.87
CA GLU A 42 4.13 4.65 0.62
C GLU A 42 3.90 3.73 -0.58
N VAL A 43 3.14 4.20 -1.55
CA VAL A 43 2.92 3.49 -2.81
C VAL A 43 4.12 3.70 -3.72
N ILE A 44 4.89 2.64 -3.95
CA ILE A 44 6.01 2.65 -4.91
C ILE A 44 5.44 2.53 -6.33
N GLU A 45 4.56 1.55 -6.55
CA GLU A 45 4.04 1.22 -7.87
C GLU A 45 2.66 0.55 -7.78
N ARG A 46 1.78 0.87 -8.73
CA ARG A 46 0.53 0.12 -8.99
C ARG A 46 0.69 -0.66 -10.28
N GLY A 47 0.78 -1.97 -10.18
CA GLY A 47 0.83 -2.88 -11.32
C GLY A 47 -0.52 -2.99 -12.00
N LYS A 48 -0.51 -3.24 -13.32
CA LYS A 48 -1.74 -3.50 -14.11
C LYS A 48 -2.38 -4.86 -13.80
N ASP A 49 -1.67 -5.71 -13.05
CA ASP A 49 -2.09 -7.03 -12.58
C ASP A 49 -2.93 -6.96 -11.28
N GLY A 50 -3.18 -5.75 -10.76
CA GLY A 50 -3.93 -5.54 -9.54
C GLY A 50 -3.10 -5.72 -8.27
N TRP A 51 -1.77 -5.78 -8.38
CA TRP A 51 -0.84 -5.74 -7.25
C TRP A 51 -0.23 -4.36 -7.06
N VAL A 52 0.00 -4.00 -5.81
CA VAL A 52 0.59 -2.72 -5.40
C VAL A 52 1.86 -3.01 -4.63
N LYS A 53 2.96 -2.42 -5.09
CA LYS A 53 4.26 -2.43 -4.40
C LYS A 53 4.32 -1.27 -3.43
N LEU A 54 4.63 -1.57 -2.17
CA LEU A 54 4.50 -0.64 -1.06
C LEU A 54 5.76 -0.64 -0.21
N LEU A 55 6.13 0.52 0.32
CA LEU A 55 7.15 0.67 1.36
C LEU A 55 6.48 0.95 2.70
N VAL A 56 6.57 0.02 3.65
CA VAL A 56 5.93 0.16 4.96
C VAL A 56 6.55 1.32 5.73
N ARG A 57 5.71 2.21 6.24
CA ARG A 57 6.09 3.33 7.10
C ARG A 57 5.71 3.08 8.56
N ALA A 58 4.54 2.47 8.79
CA ALA A 58 4.12 2.05 10.11
C ALA A 58 3.15 0.86 10.04
N CYS A 59 3.10 0.08 11.11
CA CYS A 59 2.14 -1.02 11.25
C CYS A 59 1.76 -1.18 12.73
N THR A 60 0.45 -1.18 13.01
CA THR A 60 -0.08 -1.37 14.37
C THR A 60 -1.07 -2.53 14.36
N ILE A 61 -0.91 -3.48 15.28
CA ILE A 61 -1.89 -4.54 15.48
C ILE A 61 -3.13 -3.93 16.15
N THR A 62 -4.30 -4.05 15.53
CA THR A 62 -5.56 -3.48 16.02
C THR A 62 -6.46 -4.51 16.68
N LYS A 63 -6.29 -5.80 16.35
CA LYS A 63 -6.96 -6.93 17.00
C LYS A 63 -6.03 -8.12 17.03
N ASP A 64 -5.92 -8.74 18.21
CA ASP A 64 -5.28 -10.05 18.39
C ASP A 64 -6.38 -11.07 18.66
N GLU A 65 -6.62 -11.96 17.69
CA GLU A 65 -7.67 -12.98 17.76
C GLU A 65 -7.08 -14.37 18.10
N PHE A 66 -5.75 -14.47 18.27
CA PHE A 66 -5.08 -15.75 18.46
C PHE A 66 -4.33 -15.78 19.80
N ALA A 67 -5.04 -16.19 20.85
CA ALA A 67 -4.51 -16.40 22.18
C ALA A 67 -3.44 -17.51 22.20
N GLY A 68 -2.18 -17.15 21.93
CA GLY A 68 -1.04 -18.06 22.05
C GLY A 68 0.08 -17.90 21.01
N LYS A 69 -0.09 -17.11 19.95
CA LYS A 69 1.02 -16.74 19.04
C LYS A 69 1.10 -15.24 18.91
N SER A 70 2.29 -14.68 19.14
CA SER A 70 2.54 -13.26 18.92
C SER A 70 2.42 -12.91 17.45
N ILE A 71 1.53 -11.98 17.14
CA ILE A 71 1.39 -11.40 15.81
C ILE A 71 2.46 -10.33 15.64
N LEU A 72 3.40 -10.56 14.71
CA LEU A 72 4.44 -9.58 14.42
C LEU A 72 3.94 -8.52 13.45
N PRO A 73 4.08 -7.22 13.77
CA PRO A 73 3.78 -6.14 12.83
C PRO A 73 4.79 -6.15 11.67
N LEU A 74 4.38 -5.56 10.53
CA LEU A 74 5.31 -5.29 9.43
C LEU A 74 6.35 -4.27 9.87
N LYS A 75 7.59 -4.44 9.42
CA LYS A 75 8.67 -3.54 9.82
C LYS A 75 8.65 -2.27 8.96
N ALA A 76 8.92 -1.12 9.58
CA ALA A 76 9.17 0.10 8.82
C ALA A 76 10.39 -0.10 7.90
N GLY A 77 10.29 0.37 6.65
CA GLY A 77 11.30 0.14 5.60
C GLY A 77 11.15 -1.19 4.85
N GLU A 78 10.26 -2.08 5.27
CA GLU A 78 9.98 -3.33 4.55
C GLU A 78 9.19 -3.03 3.26
N GLN A 79 9.62 -3.63 2.13
CA GLN A 79 8.83 -3.62 0.91
C GLN A 79 7.85 -4.79 0.91
N VAL A 80 6.56 -4.50 0.67
CA VAL A 80 5.50 -5.51 0.65
C VAL A 80 4.65 -5.38 -0.61
N HIS A 81 4.11 -6.50 -1.07
CA HIS A 81 3.11 -6.52 -2.15
C HIS A 81 1.72 -6.79 -1.57
N ARG A 82 0.74 -5.98 -1.95
CA ARG A 82 -0.66 -6.18 -1.57
C ARG A 82 -1.55 -6.08 -2.79
N GLY A 83 -2.55 -6.94 -2.87
CA GLY A 83 -3.57 -6.81 -3.90
C GLY A 83 -4.34 -5.51 -3.67
N GLU A 84 -4.54 -4.73 -4.72
CA GLU A 84 -5.25 -3.46 -4.70
C GLU A 84 -6.63 -3.58 -4.03
N LYS A 85 -7.37 -4.65 -4.35
CA LYS A 85 -8.66 -4.97 -3.74
C LYS A 85 -8.59 -5.11 -2.22
N THR A 86 -7.46 -5.58 -1.67
CA THR A 86 -7.27 -5.70 -0.21
C THR A 86 -7.16 -4.32 0.43
N ILE A 87 -6.40 -3.42 -0.20
CA ILE A 87 -6.23 -2.04 0.27
C ILE A 87 -7.58 -1.31 0.22
N LEU A 88 -8.27 -1.36 -0.93
CA LEU A 88 -9.56 -0.70 -1.13
C LEU A 88 -10.65 -1.22 -0.18
N ARG A 89 -10.74 -2.55 0.02
CA ARG A 89 -11.65 -3.15 1.01
C ARG A 89 -11.32 -2.73 2.44
N GLY A 90 -10.05 -2.42 2.71
CA GLY A 90 -9.55 -1.90 3.98
C GLY A 90 -9.93 -0.45 4.28
N LYS A 91 -10.75 0.18 3.43
CA LYS A 91 -11.21 1.58 3.52
C LYS A 91 -10.03 2.53 3.68
N PRO A 92 -9.19 2.66 2.64
CA PRO A 92 -7.94 3.37 2.76
C PRO A 92 -8.17 4.85 3.03
N GLN A 93 -7.20 5.44 3.70
CA GLN A 93 -7.04 6.88 3.82
C GLN A 93 -5.67 7.23 3.25
N ARG A 94 -5.55 8.37 2.58
CA ARG A 94 -4.25 8.89 2.15
C ARG A 94 -3.84 10.06 3.02
N LEU A 95 -2.55 10.22 3.20
CA LEU A 95 -1.99 11.43 3.78
C LEU A 95 -2.18 12.57 2.75
N LEU A 96 -2.68 13.70 3.22
CA LEU A 96 -2.78 14.90 2.40
C LEU A 96 -1.37 15.33 1.98
N TRP A 97 -1.17 15.62 0.68
CA TRP A 97 0.09 16.16 0.21
C TRP A 97 0.21 17.62 0.64
N ASP A 98 1.43 18.07 0.87
CA ASP A 98 1.68 19.49 1.16
C ASP A 98 1.29 20.37 -0.05
N ASP A 99 1.45 19.84 -1.27
CA ASP A 99 0.98 20.43 -2.52
C ASP A 99 0.03 19.47 -3.25
N GLU A 100 -1.28 19.66 -3.07
CA GLU A 100 -2.30 18.87 -3.74
C GLU A 100 -2.41 19.20 -5.24
N THR A 101 -1.92 20.38 -5.68
CA THR A 101 -1.87 20.71 -7.12
C THR A 101 -0.82 19.87 -7.85
N ALA A 102 0.33 19.62 -7.21
CA ALA A 102 1.33 18.68 -7.69
C ALA A 102 0.78 17.26 -7.79
N ARG A 103 0.04 16.80 -6.76
CA ARG A 103 -0.62 15.51 -6.80
C ARG A 103 -1.61 15.41 -7.97
N GLN A 104 -2.42 16.44 -8.19
CA GLN A 104 -3.37 16.48 -9.31
C GLN A 104 -2.66 16.45 -10.67
N ALA A 105 -1.51 17.12 -10.80
CA ALA A 105 -0.69 17.06 -12.00
C ALA A 105 -0.19 15.63 -12.30
N VAL A 106 0.19 14.85 -11.27
CA VAL A 106 0.58 13.44 -11.44
C VAL A 106 -0.61 12.58 -11.89
N VAL A 107 -1.78 12.79 -11.28
CA VAL A 107 -3.02 12.10 -11.67
C VAL A 107 -3.37 12.39 -13.14
N ASN A 108 -3.35 13.67 -13.53
CA ASN A 108 -3.67 14.09 -14.89
C ASN A 108 -2.59 13.64 -15.89
N GLY A 109 -1.33 13.71 -15.50
CA GLY A 109 -0.16 13.34 -16.29
C GLY A 109 -0.03 11.84 -16.53
N SER A 110 -0.60 11.00 -15.66
CA SER A 110 -0.62 9.54 -15.81
C SER A 110 -1.43 9.06 -17.03
N SER A 111 -2.22 9.93 -17.66
CA SER A 111 -2.86 9.68 -18.97
C SER A 111 -1.90 9.82 -20.17
N ARG A 112 -0.69 10.34 -19.95
CA ARG A 112 0.35 10.48 -20.98
C ARG A 112 1.54 9.64 -20.56
N GLY A 113 1.70 8.49 -21.20
CA GLY A 113 2.94 7.71 -21.12
C GLY A 113 4.13 8.66 -21.23
N SER A 114 4.97 8.67 -20.19
CA SER A 114 6.17 9.51 -20.15
C SER A 114 7.01 9.21 -21.39
N ARG A 115 7.21 10.22 -22.23
CA ARG A 115 8.07 10.16 -23.42
C ARG A 115 9.58 10.08 -23.07
N TYR A 116 9.94 10.06 -21.79
CA TYR A 116 11.32 10.17 -21.34
C TYR A 116 12.00 8.82 -21.03
N ILE A 117 11.43 7.69 -21.45
CA ILE A 117 12.19 6.42 -21.55
C ILE A 117 12.31 6.06 -23.03
N LYS A 118 13.11 6.85 -23.77
CA LYS A 118 13.96 6.26 -24.81
C LYS A 118 15.32 6.08 -24.15
N LYS A 119 15.63 4.84 -23.82
CA LYS A 119 17.00 4.44 -23.56
C LYS A 119 17.63 4.34 -24.94
N ASP A 120 18.22 5.44 -25.40
CA ASP A 120 19.16 5.38 -26.51
C ASP A 120 20.43 4.75 -25.92
N ASP A 121 20.46 3.42 -25.91
CA ASP A 121 21.71 2.66 -25.77
C ASP A 121 22.08 2.22 -27.21
N ASP A 122 22.70 3.14 -27.95
CA ASP A 122 23.51 2.83 -29.13
C ASP A 122 24.89 3.50 -28.95
N GLU A 123 25.93 2.74 -29.30
CA GLU A 123 27.37 3.05 -29.37
C GLU A 123 28.12 3.02 -28.02
N GLU A 124 29.08 2.12 -27.78
CA GLU A 124 30.20 1.64 -28.63
C GLU A 124 30.50 0.14 -28.44
#